data_AF-A0A257MFQ6-F1
#
_entry.id   AF-A0A257MFQ6-F1
#
_cell.length_a   1.000
_cell.length_b   1.000
_cell.length_c   1.000
_cell.angle_alpha   90.00
_cell.angle_beta   90.00
_cell.angle_gamma   90.00
#
_symmetry.space_group_name_H-M   'P 1'
#
loop_
_entity.id
_entity.type
_entity.pdbx_description
1 polymer ?
#
loop_
_entity_poly.entity_id
_entity_poly.type
_entity_poly.pdbx_seq_one_letter_code
_entity_poly.pdbx_strand_id
1 'polypeptide(L)'
;MINEDIRLLEDQISACRLCQLGENRNRAVPGSGPAPARMMLVGEAPGREEDQSGQPFVGRGGRLLDVALQQAGLKRSEIFITSVIKCRPPNNRKPMKKEMASCLPYLQAQMEIVRPKIVCLMGNTAAAAVLGRQGIQSLRGQLWQERFAVTYHPAAVLRNRNLMAEFVSDLERLNSLQDQ
;
A
#
# COMPACT_ATOMS: atom_id res chain seq x y z
N MET A 1 6.29 -22.88 -4.08
CA MET A 1 4.93 -22.74 -3.54
C MET A 1 4.58 -21.27 -3.29
N ILE A 2 4.76 -20.64 -2.12
CA ILE A 2 4.32 -19.23 -1.89
C ILE A 2 4.94 -18.22 -2.87
N ASN A 3 6.24 -18.32 -3.12
CA ASN A 3 6.93 -17.44 -4.08
C ASN A 3 6.45 -17.64 -5.53
N GLU A 4 5.88 -18.80 -5.87
CA GLU A 4 5.29 -19.03 -7.20
C GLU A 4 3.88 -18.47 -7.26
N ASP A 5 3.11 -18.62 -6.18
CA ASP A 5 1.75 -18.08 -6.08
C ASP A 5 1.73 -16.56 -6.22
N ILE A 6 2.65 -15.86 -5.55
CA ILE A 6 2.73 -14.39 -5.66
C ILE A 6 3.13 -13.96 -7.07
N ARG A 7 4.08 -14.66 -7.72
CA ARG A 7 4.49 -14.37 -9.10
C ARG A 7 3.34 -14.59 -10.08
N LEU A 8 2.59 -15.68 -9.93
CA LEU A 8 1.42 -15.94 -10.76
C LEU A 8 0.36 -14.83 -10.60
N LEU A 9 0.13 -14.37 -9.37
CA LEU A 9 -0.78 -13.26 -9.12
C LEU A 9 -0.27 -11.94 -9.73
N GLU A 10 1.03 -11.68 -9.67
CA GLU A 10 1.67 -10.51 -10.31
C GLU A 10 1.52 -10.53 -11.83
N ASP A 11 1.64 -11.70 -12.46
CA ASP A 11 1.41 -11.89 -13.89
C ASP A 11 -0.06 -11.61 -14.26
N GLN A 12 -1.01 -12.11 -13.46
CA GLN A 12 -2.43 -11.84 -13.65
C GLN A 12 -2.75 -10.34 -13.53
N ILE A 13 -2.19 -9.66 -12.53
CA ILE A 13 -2.33 -8.20 -12.37
C ILE A 13 -1.73 -7.48 -13.57
N SER A 14 -0.56 -7.93 -14.04
CA SER A 14 0.15 -7.35 -15.18
C SER A 14 -0.60 -7.51 -16.50
N ALA A 15 -1.40 -8.56 -16.65
CA ALA A 15 -2.28 -8.78 -17.80
C ALA A 15 -3.68 -8.15 -17.66
N CYS A 16 -4.11 -7.80 -16.43
CA CYS A 16 -5.48 -7.38 -16.13
C CYS A 16 -6.00 -6.25 -17.03
N ARG A 17 -7.26 -6.36 -17.47
CA ARG A 17 -8.05 -5.36 -18.23
C ARG A 17 -9.48 -5.18 -17.69
N LEU A 18 -9.72 -5.53 -16.42
CA LEU A 18 -11.07 -5.52 -15.82
C LEU A 18 -11.67 -4.11 -15.61
N CYS A 19 -10.92 -3.04 -15.88
CA CYS A 19 -11.43 -1.66 -15.87
C CYS A 19 -10.63 -0.77 -16.83
N GLN A 20 -11.14 0.43 -17.10
CA GLN A 20 -10.55 1.42 -18.02
C GLN A 20 -9.11 1.82 -17.66
N LEU A 21 -8.70 1.74 -16.39
CA LEU A 21 -7.32 2.00 -16.00
C LEU A 21 -6.35 0.97 -16.58
N GLY A 22 -6.84 -0.25 -16.79
CA GLY A 22 -6.03 -1.31 -17.35
C GLY A 22 -5.66 -1.07 -18.82
N GLU A 23 -6.50 -0.34 -19.56
CA GLU A 23 -6.29 -0.01 -20.97
C GLU A 23 -5.30 1.14 -21.17
N ASN A 24 -5.20 2.05 -20.19
CA ASN A 24 -4.50 3.33 -20.34
C ASN A 24 -3.18 3.45 -19.56
N ARG A 25 -2.85 2.46 -18.72
CA ARG A 25 -1.59 2.43 -17.96
C ARG A 25 -0.39 2.20 -18.88
N ASN A 26 0.81 2.59 -18.44
CA ASN A 26 2.04 2.08 -19.04
C ASN A 26 2.38 0.70 -18.46
N ARG A 27 2.50 0.60 -17.13
CA ARG A 27 2.72 -0.67 -16.43
C ARG A 27 1.73 -0.81 -15.29
N ALA A 28 1.30 -2.05 -15.04
CA ALA A 28 0.69 -2.36 -13.76
C ALA A 28 1.75 -2.27 -12.66
N VAL A 29 1.30 -2.04 -11.43
CA VAL A 29 2.16 -2.01 -10.25
C VAL A 29 1.55 -2.98 -9.23
N PRO A 30 1.83 -4.28 -9.34
CA PRO A 30 1.27 -5.29 -8.44
C PRO A 30 1.64 -5.04 -6.98
N GLY A 31 2.90 -4.72 -6.73
CA GLY A 31 3.48 -4.62 -5.40
C GLY A 31 4.91 -5.12 -5.43
N SER A 32 5.61 -5.04 -4.30
CA SER A 32 6.97 -5.53 -4.16
C SER A 32 7.27 -5.85 -2.70
N GLY A 33 8.02 -6.93 -2.47
CA GLY A 33 8.48 -7.36 -1.16
C GLY A 33 8.47 -8.88 -1.02
N PRO A 34 8.84 -9.42 0.14
CA PRO A 34 8.84 -10.85 0.36
C PRO A 34 7.42 -11.41 0.47
N ALA A 35 7.26 -12.70 0.18
CA ALA A 35 6.07 -13.49 0.49
C ALA A 35 6.53 -14.82 1.11
N PRO A 36 6.33 -15.04 2.43
CA PRO A 36 5.60 -14.19 3.37
C PRO A 36 6.35 -12.89 3.75
N ALA A 37 5.62 -11.87 4.20
CA ALA A 37 6.18 -10.64 4.76
C ALA A 37 5.74 -10.43 6.22
N ARG A 38 6.55 -9.74 7.02
CA ARG A 38 6.17 -9.41 8.41
C ARG A 38 5.06 -8.35 8.45
N MET A 39 5.14 -7.37 7.55
CA MET A 39 4.15 -6.30 7.37
C MET A 39 3.74 -6.19 5.90
N MET A 40 2.53 -5.72 5.66
CA MET A 40 2.14 -5.17 4.37
C MET A 40 1.76 -3.69 4.50
N LEU A 41 2.29 -2.83 3.62
CA LEU A 41 1.88 -1.44 3.48
C LEU A 41 0.98 -1.28 2.25
N VAL A 42 -0.15 -0.60 2.41
CA VAL A 42 -1.15 -0.41 1.35
C VAL A 42 -1.42 1.08 1.12
N GLY A 43 -1.03 1.59 -0.04
CA GLY A 43 -1.33 2.94 -0.52
C GLY A 43 -2.64 3.07 -1.29
N GLU A 44 -2.85 4.26 -1.89
CA GLU A 44 -4.03 4.55 -2.70
C GLU A 44 -3.93 3.95 -4.12
N ALA A 45 -2.96 4.43 -4.91
CA ALA A 45 -2.77 4.07 -6.31
C ALA A 45 -1.34 4.40 -6.78
N PRO A 46 -0.87 3.81 -7.89
CA PRO A 46 0.39 4.20 -8.52
C PRO A 46 0.38 5.66 -8.98
N GLY A 47 1.51 6.35 -8.80
CA GLY A 47 1.78 7.64 -9.41
C GLY A 47 2.48 7.50 -10.77
N ARG A 48 2.98 8.62 -11.31
CA ARG A 48 3.64 8.66 -12.62
C ARG A 48 4.92 7.83 -12.66
N GLU A 49 5.77 7.94 -11.64
CA GLU A 49 7.05 7.22 -11.59
C GLU A 49 6.82 5.71 -11.38
N GLU A 50 5.80 5.34 -10.59
CA GLU A 50 5.38 3.95 -10.39
C GLU A 50 4.83 3.33 -11.68
N ASP A 51 3.96 4.03 -12.41
CA ASP A 51 3.40 3.58 -13.69
C ASP A 51 4.48 3.39 -14.78
N GLN A 52 5.54 4.21 -14.76
CA GLN A 52 6.65 4.09 -15.70
C GLN A 52 7.57 2.90 -15.37
N SER A 53 7.82 2.66 -14.09
CA SER A 53 8.76 1.61 -13.64
C SER A 53 8.09 0.24 -13.46
N GLY A 54 6.80 0.21 -13.11
CA GLY A 54 6.11 -0.98 -12.61
C GLY A 54 6.36 -1.25 -11.12
N GLN A 55 7.06 -0.35 -10.42
CA GLN A 55 7.49 -0.54 -9.03
C GLN A 55 6.70 0.38 -8.07
N PRO A 56 6.28 -0.12 -6.89
CA PRO A 56 5.48 0.65 -5.96
C PRO A 56 6.35 1.66 -5.19
N PHE A 57 5.81 2.87 -4.95
CA PHE A 57 6.42 3.87 -4.08
C PHE A 57 7.90 4.16 -4.42
N VAL A 58 8.17 4.52 -5.68
CA VAL A 58 9.49 4.95 -6.17
C VAL A 58 9.57 6.47 -6.36
N GLY A 59 8.42 7.15 -6.45
CA GLY A 59 8.32 8.59 -6.61
C GLY A 59 8.60 9.38 -5.34
N ARG A 60 8.30 10.68 -5.35
CA ARG A 60 8.53 11.58 -4.19
C ARG A 60 7.91 11.06 -2.89
N GLY A 61 6.69 10.52 -2.96
CA GLY A 61 6.02 9.94 -1.79
C GLY A 61 6.70 8.66 -1.31
N GLY A 62 7.22 7.87 -2.24
CA GLY A 62 8.01 6.68 -1.95
C GLY A 62 9.34 6.97 -1.27
N ARG A 63 10.06 7.98 -1.74
CA ARG A 63 11.30 8.44 -1.10
C ARG A 63 11.06 8.99 0.30
N LEU A 64 9.93 9.65 0.54
CA LEU A 64 9.53 10.04 1.91
C LEU A 64 9.26 8.81 2.77
N LEU A 65 8.54 7.83 2.23
CA LEU A 65 8.28 6.56 2.91
C LEU A 65 9.59 5.86 3.26
N ASP A 66 10.60 5.84 2.38
CA ASP A 66 11.93 5.30 2.68
C ASP A 66 12.57 5.94 3.91
N VAL A 67 12.56 7.26 3.98
CA VAL A 67 13.09 7.99 5.13
C VAL A 67 12.32 7.62 6.41
N ALA A 68 10.99 7.54 6.33
CA ALA A 68 10.16 7.19 7.47
C ALA A 68 10.40 5.74 7.95
N LEU A 69 10.54 4.79 7.01
CA LEU A 69 10.86 3.39 7.32
C LEU A 69 12.22 3.28 7.99
N GLN A 70 13.23 3.97 7.47
CA GLN A 70 14.57 3.99 8.05
C GLN A 70 14.54 4.52 9.49
N GLN A 71 13.83 5.62 9.75
CA GLN A 71 13.68 6.18 11.10
C GLN A 71 12.94 5.22 12.04
N ALA A 72 11.93 4.52 11.53
CA ALA A 72 11.16 3.53 12.29
C ALA A 72 11.87 2.18 12.48
N GLY A 73 13.09 2.02 11.97
CA GLY A 73 13.84 0.75 12.04
C GLY A 73 13.25 -0.37 11.18
N LEU A 74 12.50 -0.04 10.13
CA LEU A 74 11.89 -1.00 9.20
C LEU A 74 12.67 -1.05 7.89
N LYS A 75 12.89 -2.26 7.35
CA LYS A 75 13.54 -2.46 6.05
C LYS A 75 12.53 -2.85 4.98
N ARG A 76 12.67 -2.28 3.78
CA ARG A 76 11.87 -2.66 2.61
C ARG A 76 11.98 -4.15 2.24
N SER A 77 13.10 -4.77 2.55
CA SER A 77 13.32 -6.21 2.33
C SER A 77 12.48 -7.12 3.25
N GLU A 78 11.85 -6.58 4.29
CA GLU A 78 11.10 -7.34 5.31
C GLU A 78 9.58 -7.11 5.21
N ILE A 79 9.16 -6.18 4.34
CA ILE A 79 7.77 -5.74 4.21
C ILE A 79 7.32 -5.82 2.75
N PHE A 80 6.03 -6.09 2.55
CA PHE A 80 5.40 -6.03 1.24
C PHE A 80 4.71 -4.68 1.05
N ILE A 81 4.92 -4.02 -0.09
CA ILE A 81 4.34 -2.70 -0.38
C ILE A 81 3.48 -2.80 -1.63
N THR A 82 2.23 -2.34 -1.54
CA THR A 82 1.29 -2.28 -2.66
C THR A 82 0.31 -1.10 -2.50
N SER A 83 -0.69 -1.01 -3.36
CA SER A 83 -1.78 -0.04 -3.31
C SER A 83 -3.14 -0.69 -3.55
N VAL A 84 -4.23 -0.02 -3.18
CA VAL A 84 -5.60 -0.53 -3.36
C VAL A 84 -5.87 -0.89 -4.82
N ILE A 85 -5.55 0.02 -5.74
CA ILE A 85 -5.57 -0.26 -7.18
C ILE A 85 -4.16 -0.43 -7.73
N LYS A 86 -4.00 -1.19 -8.81
CA LYS A 86 -2.69 -1.55 -9.40
C LYS A 86 -2.33 -0.77 -10.66
N CYS A 87 -3.14 0.22 -11.04
CA CYS A 87 -2.97 1.01 -12.25
C CYS A 87 -3.07 2.50 -11.91
N ARG A 88 -2.29 3.35 -12.56
CA ARG A 88 -2.34 4.80 -12.33
C ARG A 88 -3.63 5.41 -12.91
N PRO A 89 -4.42 6.15 -12.10
CA PRO A 89 -5.51 6.95 -12.63
C PRO A 89 -5.01 8.14 -13.48
N PRO A 90 -5.76 8.55 -14.53
CA PRO A 90 -5.43 9.73 -15.32
C PRO A 90 -5.19 10.95 -14.44
N ASN A 91 -4.12 11.70 -14.72
CA ASN A 91 -3.72 12.89 -13.95
C ASN A 91 -3.52 12.67 -12.44
N ASN A 92 -3.26 11.42 -12.00
CA ASN A 92 -3.14 11.05 -10.59
C ASN A 92 -4.39 11.43 -9.76
N ARG A 93 -5.58 11.42 -10.37
CA ARG A 93 -6.83 11.62 -9.62
C ARG A 93 -7.04 10.47 -8.62
N LYS A 94 -7.91 10.69 -7.63
CA LYS A 94 -8.37 9.60 -6.78
C LYS A 94 -9.05 8.49 -7.60
N PRO A 95 -8.89 7.22 -7.20
CA PRO A 95 -9.56 6.11 -7.85
C PRO A 95 -11.08 6.17 -7.62
N MET A 96 -11.84 5.81 -8.65
CA MET A 96 -13.30 5.70 -8.56
C MET A 96 -13.69 4.44 -7.80
N LYS A 97 -14.89 4.44 -7.19
CA LYS A 97 -15.43 3.26 -6.50
C LYS A 97 -15.43 2.00 -7.38
N LYS A 98 -15.83 2.13 -8.66
CA LYS A 98 -15.81 1.02 -9.63
C LYS A 98 -14.41 0.48 -9.88
N GLU A 99 -13.40 1.35 -9.96
CA GLU A 99 -12.00 0.97 -10.21
C GLU A 99 -11.43 0.24 -8.99
N MET A 100 -11.74 0.71 -7.79
CA MET A 100 -11.38 0.02 -6.55
C MET A 100 -12.07 -1.34 -6.46
N ALA A 101 -13.38 -1.41 -6.72
CA ALA A 101 -14.14 -2.66 -6.69
C ALA A 101 -13.56 -3.73 -7.63
N SER A 102 -13.16 -3.35 -8.85
CA SER A 102 -12.53 -4.27 -9.80
C SER A 102 -11.14 -4.76 -9.36
N CYS A 103 -10.43 -4.00 -8.51
CA CYS A 103 -9.04 -4.30 -8.15
C CYS A 103 -8.88 -4.91 -6.75
N LEU A 104 -9.87 -4.72 -5.86
CA LEU A 104 -9.88 -5.25 -4.50
C LEU A 104 -9.65 -6.76 -4.40
N PRO A 105 -10.19 -7.62 -5.30
CA PRO A 105 -9.90 -9.05 -5.27
C PRO A 105 -8.41 -9.37 -5.36
N TYR A 106 -7.62 -8.59 -6.13
CA TYR A 106 -6.17 -8.76 -6.18
C TYR A 106 -5.50 -8.40 -4.85
N LEU A 107 -5.94 -7.32 -4.21
CA LEU A 107 -5.41 -6.95 -2.90
C LEU A 107 -5.72 -8.02 -1.83
N GLN A 108 -6.93 -8.58 -1.86
CA GLN A 108 -7.33 -9.67 -0.95
C GLN A 108 -6.47 -10.92 -1.17
N ALA A 109 -6.31 -11.35 -2.42
CA ALA A 109 -5.44 -12.47 -2.77
C ALA A 109 -3.98 -12.21 -2.35
N GLN A 110 -3.47 -10.98 -2.50
CA GLN A 110 -2.15 -10.61 -1.99
C GLN A 110 -2.05 -10.77 -0.47
N MET A 111 -3.06 -10.35 0.30
CA MET A 111 -3.07 -10.53 1.77
C MET A 111 -3.11 -12.00 2.19
N GLU A 112 -3.77 -12.86 1.41
CA GLU A 112 -3.85 -14.31 1.65
C GLU A 112 -2.54 -15.04 1.35
N ILE A 113 -1.82 -14.62 0.29
CA ILE A 113 -0.54 -15.22 -0.13
C ILE A 113 0.62 -14.68 0.72
N VAL A 114 0.70 -13.36 0.88
CA VAL A 114 1.80 -12.71 1.63
C VAL A 114 1.68 -12.98 3.13
N ARG A 115 0.47 -13.27 3.63
CA ARG A 115 0.17 -13.57 5.05
C ARG A 115 0.83 -12.59 6.04
N PRO A 116 0.69 -11.27 5.85
CA PRO A 116 1.29 -10.31 6.77
C PRO A 116 0.64 -10.39 8.15
N LYS A 117 1.45 -10.33 9.22
CA LYS A 117 0.94 -10.20 10.60
C LYS A 117 0.14 -8.90 10.76
N ILE A 118 0.66 -7.80 10.20
CA ILE A 118 0.05 -6.46 10.26
C ILE A 118 -0.10 -5.90 8.85
N VAL A 119 -1.25 -5.27 8.57
CA VAL A 119 -1.50 -4.51 7.34
C VAL A 119 -1.67 -3.03 7.68
N CYS A 120 -0.74 -2.19 7.24
CA CYS A 120 -0.79 -0.75 7.43
C CYS A 120 -1.45 -0.06 6.22
N LEU A 121 -2.63 0.53 6.44
CA LEU A 121 -3.42 1.24 5.45
C LEU A 121 -3.04 2.72 5.47
N MET A 122 -2.35 3.17 4.43
CA MET A 122 -1.86 4.54 4.34
C MET A 122 -2.91 5.44 3.67
N GLY A 123 -3.56 6.30 4.46
CA GLY A 123 -4.54 7.28 3.98
C GLY A 123 -5.98 6.76 3.84
N ASN A 124 -6.89 7.71 3.61
CA ASN A 124 -8.34 7.46 3.71
C ASN A 124 -8.83 6.49 2.65
N THR A 125 -8.19 6.45 1.48
CA THR A 125 -8.61 5.55 0.40
C THR A 125 -8.31 4.09 0.75
N ALA A 126 -7.12 3.81 1.30
CA ALA A 126 -6.78 2.47 1.80
C ALA A 126 -7.67 2.06 2.99
N ALA A 127 -7.86 2.96 3.95
CA ALA A 127 -8.74 2.72 5.10
C ALA A 127 -10.20 2.46 4.67
N ALA A 128 -10.74 3.25 3.75
CA ALA A 128 -12.10 3.07 3.27
C ALA A 128 -12.26 1.76 2.48
N ALA A 129 -11.28 1.41 1.64
CA ALA A 129 -11.36 0.24 0.79
C ALA A 129 -11.28 -1.07 1.59
N VAL A 130 -10.50 -1.10 2.68
CA VAL A 130 -10.28 -2.33 3.47
C VAL A 130 -11.15 -2.39 4.73
N LEU A 131 -11.32 -1.27 5.44
CA LEU A 131 -12.06 -1.23 6.71
C LEU A 131 -13.47 -0.64 6.59
N GLY A 132 -13.82 -0.04 5.44
CA GLY A 132 -15.08 0.71 5.29
C GLY A 132 -15.13 1.97 6.16
N ARG A 133 -13.98 2.49 6.60
CA ARG A 133 -13.87 3.62 7.54
C ARG A 133 -13.04 4.77 6.97
N GLN A 134 -13.31 6.00 7.41
CA GLN A 134 -12.56 7.20 7.04
C GLN A 134 -12.28 8.07 8.27
N GLY A 135 -11.30 8.97 8.16
CA GLY A 135 -10.90 9.88 9.22
C GLY A 135 -9.55 9.47 9.84
N ILE A 136 -8.44 9.86 9.22
CA ILE A 136 -7.10 9.40 9.66
C ILE A 136 -6.81 9.70 11.13
N GLN A 137 -7.17 10.89 11.62
CA GLN A 137 -6.91 11.28 13.00
C GLN A 137 -7.59 10.36 14.03
N SER A 138 -8.81 9.88 13.76
CA SER A 138 -9.52 8.98 14.66
C SER A 138 -9.15 7.50 14.45
N LEU A 139 -8.65 7.14 13.28
CA LEU A 139 -8.34 5.76 12.94
C LEU A 139 -6.92 5.34 13.31
N ARG A 140 -5.96 6.27 13.34
CA ARG A 140 -4.55 5.98 13.63
C ARG A 140 -4.30 5.67 15.12
N GLY A 141 -3.13 5.11 15.42
CA GLY A 141 -2.68 4.82 16.78
C GLY A 141 -3.28 3.56 17.44
N GLN A 142 -4.12 2.80 16.74
CA GLN A 142 -4.72 1.56 17.23
C GLN A 142 -4.74 0.46 16.15
N LEU A 143 -4.94 -0.79 16.57
CA LEU A 143 -5.21 -1.91 15.67
C LEU A 143 -6.71 -2.14 15.52
N TRP A 144 -7.12 -2.35 14.28
CA TRP A 144 -8.48 -2.70 13.88
C TRP A 144 -8.52 -4.17 13.51
N GLN A 145 -9.53 -4.90 14.02
CA GLN A 145 -9.68 -6.34 13.80
C GLN A 145 -8.36 -7.11 14.08
N GLU A 146 -7.61 -6.64 15.09
CA GLU A 146 -6.33 -7.21 15.55
C GLU A 146 -5.20 -7.25 14.49
N ARG A 147 -5.42 -6.68 13.30
CA ARG A 147 -4.51 -6.85 12.15
C ARG A 147 -4.27 -5.59 11.33
N PHE A 148 -5.22 -4.67 11.28
CA PHE A 148 -5.16 -3.50 10.42
C PHE A 148 -4.77 -2.25 11.19
N ALA A 149 -3.76 -1.54 10.72
CA ALA A 149 -3.39 -0.23 11.22
C ALA A 149 -3.72 0.84 10.18
N VAL A 150 -3.94 2.07 10.62
CA VAL A 150 -4.13 3.22 9.72
C VAL A 150 -3.11 4.28 10.04
N THR A 151 -2.54 4.91 9.01
CA THR A 151 -1.65 6.06 9.17
C THR A 151 -1.80 7.05 8.02
N TYR A 152 -1.02 8.13 8.03
CA TYR A 152 -1.00 9.12 6.97
C TYR A 152 -0.48 8.53 5.65
N HIS A 153 -1.04 9.01 4.53
CA HIS A 153 -0.43 8.72 3.24
C HIS A 153 0.86 9.55 3.06
N PRO A 154 1.96 9.01 2.53
CA PRO A 154 3.20 9.77 2.34
C PRO A 154 3.03 11.08 1.54
N ALA A 155 2.11 11.09 0.57
CA ALA A 155 1.75 12.32 -0.17
C ALA A 155 1.10 13.41 0.71
N ALA A 156 0.41 13.06 1.80
CA ALA A 156 -0.11 14.02 2.76
C ALA A 156 1.03 14.60 3.61
N VAL A 157 1.99 13.77 4.03
CA VAL A 157 3.18 14.20 4.77
C VAL A 157 4.08 15.09 3.90
N LEU A 158 4.17 14.83 2.60
CA LEU A 158 4.84 15.72 1.65
C LEU A 158 4.24 17.13 1.62
N ARG A 159 2.91 17.24 1.70
CA ARG A 159 2.18 18.52 1.70
C ARG A 159 2.24 19.23 3.05
N ASN A 160 2.26 18.46 4.14
CA ASN A 160 2.36 18.99 5.49
C ASN A 160 3.41 18.20 6.27
N ARG A 161 4.63 18.76 6.34
CA ARG A 161 5.79 18.13 6.99
C ARG A 161 5.65 17.97 8.50
N ASN A 162 4.74 18.71 9.13
CA ASN A 162 4.46 18.57 10.57
C ASN A 162 3.86 17.19 10.91
N LEU A 163 3.32 16.47 9.92
CA LEU A 163 2.80 15.11 10.09
C LEU A 163 3.90 14.04 10.15
N MET A 164 5.17 14.38 9.88
CA MET A 164 6.26 13.40 9.77
C MET A 164 6.49 12.67 11.10
N ALA A 165 6.51 13.41 12.22
CA ALA A 165 6.75 12.81 13.54
C ALA A 165 5.67 11.76 13.90
N GLU A 166 4.40 12.09 13.66
CA GLU A 166 3.28 11.16 13.87
C GLU A 166 3.33 9.97 12.92
N PHE A 167 3.69 10.19 11.65
CA PHE A 167 3.81 9.13 10.66
C PHE A 167 4.91 8.13 11.03
N VAL A 168 6.08 8.60 11.48
CA VAL A 168 7.17 7.76 11.95
C VAL A 168 6.78 7.03 13.24
N SER A 169 6.17 7.73 14.20
CA SER A 169 5.71 7.13 15.46
C SER A 169 4.70 6.00 15.25
N ASP A 170 3.80 6.12 14.26
CA ASP A 170 2.92 5.01 13.88
C ASP A 170 3.73 3.81 13.38
N LEU A 171 4.69 4.02 12.49
CA LEU A 171 5.51 2.94 11.92
C LEU A 171 6.39 2.27 12.99
N GLU A 172 6.98 3.03 13.91
CA GLU A 172 7.74 2.51 15.07
C GLU A 172 6.88 1.60 15.94
N ARG A 173 5.67 2.05 16.26
CA ARG A 173 4.70 1.24 17.02
C ARG A 173 4.35 -0.04 16.28
N LEU A 174 4.16 0.02 14.96
CA LEU A 174 3.87 -1.18 14.18
C LEU A 174 5.07 -2.12 14.09
N ASN A 175 6.30 -1.60 14.11
CA ASN A 175 7.50 -2.42 14.15
C ASN A 175 7.58 -3.21 15.46
N SER A 176 7.38 -2.55 16.61
CA SER A 176 7.46 -3.19 17.93
C SER A 176 6.39 -4.25 18.18
N LEU A 177 5.20 -4.11 17.59
CA LEU A 177 4.13 -5.11 17.67
C LEU A 177 4.44 -6.41 16.92
N GLN A 178 5.48 -6.45 16.07
CA GLN A 178 5.82 -7.67 15.34
C GLN A 178 6.70 -8.65 16.12
N ASP A 179 7.41 -8.13 17.13
CA ASP A 179 8.33 -8.88 17.99
C ASP A 179 7.60 -9.50 19.20
N GLN A 180 6.30 -9.24 19.33
CA GLN A 180 5.37 -9.90 20.25
C GLN A 180 4.72 -11.11 19.56
#